data_AF-A0A950NDN0-F1
#
_entry.id   AF-A0A950NDN0-F1
#
_cell.length_a   1.000
_cell.length_b   1.000
_cell.length_c   1.000
_cell.angle_alpha   90.00
_cell.angle_beta   90.00
_cell.angle_gamma   90.00
#
_symmetry.space_group_name_H-M   'P 1'
#
loop_
_entity.id
_entity.type
_entity.pdbx_description
1 polymer ?
#
loop_
_entity_poly.entity_id
_entity_poly.type
_entity_poly.pdbx_seq_one_letter_code
_entity_poly.pdbx_strand_id
1 'polypeptide(L)'
;MAAPKDTLDEIQAFLRRPLKEIQKYIITADTHPVFMRHVEGIAGQVGIECPRIVVVPTPLVNAAGGPGTGTIFLTEGFLNMLGQKTLETAPDKKLEMVLAHEMSHIKDGAGKMLAGMYLPWMALPVAGAAAVYLYDKMHRHHDAGEVCQIKLKRALEQTTQEELDGLRDQYEAGKDAACEKHWKDCEQALAWQHQLWTGGKYLAGAALGLGGGLMLSRHLARSAEFRADRMAIKIGRDAEAYIEFLEDATRQLSELWHETNRRAPGGSFSQRVQDFVETELKLIKNDTMHAHPHPSERAVHARAYLNRLLQAEQAIHPAAIL
;
A
#
# COMPACT_ATOMS: atom_id res chain seq x y z
N MET A 1 -23.69 -9.84 -6.02
CA MET A 1 -24.33 -9.35 -4.79
C MET A 1 -23.28 -8.63 -3.94
N ALA A 2 -23.44 -7.33 -3.67
CA ALA A 2 -22.59 -6.66 -2.67
C ALA A 2 -22.80 -7.34 -1.30
N ALA A 3 -21.71 -7.59 -0.57
CA ALA A 3 -21.80 -8.09 0.79
C ALA A 3 -22.50 -7.02 1.65
N PRO A 4 -23.59 -7.36 2.36
CA PRO A 4 -24.21 -6.47 3.33
C PRO A 4 -23.15 -5.89 4.28
N LYS A 5 -23.33 -4.64 4.74
CA LYS A 5 -22.47 -4.04 5.78
C LYS A 5 -22.28 -4.99 6.98
N ASP A 6 -23.32 -5.78 7.27
CA ASP A 6 -23.37 -6.81 8.28
C ASP A 6 -22.27 -7.87 8.13
N THR A 7 -21.86 -8.22 6.89
CA THR A 7 -20.87 -9.27 6.62
C THR A 7 -19.46 -8.90 7.09
N LEU A 8 -19.09 -7.61 7.07
CA LEU A 8 -17.77 -7.20 7.54
C LEU A 8 -17.69 -7.15 9.06
N ASP A 9 -18.75 -6.63 9.68
CA ASP A 9 -18.89 -6.64 11.12
C ASP A 9 -18.94 -8.09 11.63
N GLU A 10 -19.55 -9.01 10.87
CA GLU A 10 -19.51 -10.46 11.11
C GLU A 10 -18.11 -11.06 11.03
N ILE A 11 -17.28 -10.66 10.05
CA ILE A 11 -15.89 -11.15 9.94
C ILE A 11 -15.02 -10.60 11.07
N GLN A 12 -15.12 -9.31 11.37
CA GLN A 12 -14.39 -8.74 12.49
C GLN A 12 -14.86 -9.34 13.81
N ALA A 13 -16.17 -9.58 13.98
CA ALA A 13 -16.70 -10.29 15.12
C ALA A 13 -16.19 -11.73 15.17
N PHE A 14 -16.13 -12.44 14.04
CA PHE A 14 -15.59 -13.80 13.93
C PHE A 14 -14.13 -13.87 14.34
N LEU A 15 -13.28 -12.97 13.83
CA LEU A 15 -11.86 -12.90 14.16
C LEU A 15 -11.60 -12.49 15.62
N ARG A 16 -12.57 -11.81 16.26
CA ARG A 16 -12.54 -11.49 17.69
C ARG A 16 -13.10 -12.59 18.58
N ARG A 17 -13.68 -13.67 18.02
CA ARG A 17 -14.21 -14.78 18.83
C ARG A 17 -13.07 -15.45 19.61
N PRO A 18 -13.37 -15.99 20.81
CA PRO A 18 -12.40 -16.79 21.56
C PRO A 18 -11.85 -17.92 20.68
N LEU A 19 -10.56 -18.21 20.82
CA LEU A 19 -9.87 -19.21 19.99
C LEU A 19 -10.58 -20.59 19.99
N LYS A 20 -11.21 -20.95 21.12
CA LYS A 20 -12.02 -22.18 21.26
C LYS A 20 -13.22 -22.24 20.31
N GLU A 21 -13.81 -21.11 19.94
CA GLU A 21 -14.90 -21.04 18.97
C GLU A 21 -14.41 -21.10 17.53
N ILE A 22 -13.18 -20.64 17.27
CA ILE A 22 -12.53 -20.71 15.96
C ILE A 22 -12.04 -22.13 15.68
N GLN A 23 -11.72 -22.92 16.72
CA GLN A 23 -11.20 -24.28 16.58
C GLN A 23 -12.05 -25.19 15.69
N LYS A 24 -13.37 -25.06 15.70
CA LYS A 24 -14.28 -25.87 14.86
C LYS A 24 -14.16 -25.59 13.35
N TYR A 25 -13.49 -24.48 12.99
CA TYR A 25 -13.24 -24.07 11.61
C TYR A 25 -11.81 -24.40 11.16
N ILE A 26 -10.99 -24.94 12.06
CA ILE A 26 -9.64 -25.37 11.75
C ILE A 26 -9.72 -26.73 11.05
N ILE A 27 -9.11 -26.81 9.87
CA ILE A 27 -8.97 -28.06 9.13
C ILE A 27 -7.73 -28.77 9.65
N THR A 28 -7.91 -30.03 10.07
CA THR A 28 -6.85 -30.87 10.65
C THR A 28 -6.67 -32.14 9.84
N ALA A 29 -5.52 -32.79 9.99
CA ALA A 29 -5.27 -34.09 9.36
C ALA A 29 -6.25 -35.18 9.85
N ASP A 30 -6.73 -35.08 11.10
CA ASP A 30 -7.71 -36.04 11.64
C ASP A 30 -9.09 -35.90 10.99
N THR A 31 -9.48 -34.67 10.64
CA THR A 31 -10.80 -34.38 10.07
C THR A 31 -10.81 -34.42 8.54
N HIS A 32 -9.71 -34.02 7.90
CA HIS A 32 -9.57 -33.92 6.45
C HIS A 32 -8.19 -34.41 5.99
N PRO A 33 -7.88 -35.73 6.17
CA PRO A 33 -6.54 -36.27 5.95
C PRO A 33 -6.06 -36.15 4.50
N VAL A 34 -6.97 -36.31 3.53
CA VAL A 34 -6.64 -36.23 2.10
C VAL A 34 -6.24 -34.80 1.75
N PHE A 35 -7.09 -33.82 2.08
CA PHE A 35 -6.82 -32.42 1.84
C PHE A 35 -5.53 -31.96 2.52
N MET A 36 -5.34 -32.26 3.80
CA MET A 36 -4.14 -31.83 4.53
C MET A 36 -2.85 -32.46 4.00
N ARG A 37 -2.87 -33.69 3.49
CA ARG A 37 -1.70 -34.28 2.81
C ARG A 37 -1.30 -33.50 1.55
N HIS A 38 -2.27 -33.00 0.80
CA HIS A 38 -1.99 -32.13 -0.35
C HIS A 38 -1.41 -30.79 0.10
N VAL A 39 -2.00 -30.16 1.14
CA VAL A 39 -1.48 -28.93 1.74
C VAL A 39 -0.03 -29.11 2.21
N GLU A 40 0.29 -30.21 2.89
CA GLU A 40 1.65 -30.57 3.32
C GLU A 40 2.59 -30.74 2.13
N GLY A 41 2.13 -31.41 1.06
CA GLY A 41 2.90 -31.57 -0.17
C GLY A 41 3.25 -30.22 -0.82
N ILE A 42 2.26 -29.32 -0.94
CA ILE A 42 2.47 -27.97 -1.47
C ILE A 42 3.42 -27.18 -0.57
N ALA A 43 3.21 -27.22 0.75
CA ALA A 43 4.08 -26.53 1.73
C ALA A 43 5.53 -27.01 1.63
N GLY A 44 5.74 -28.32 1.47
CA GLY A 44 7.06 -28.91 1.26
C GLY A 44 7.73 -28.43 -0.04
N GLN A 45 6.96 -28.30 -1.13
CA GLN A 45 7.46 -27.75 -2.40
C GLN A 45 7.78 -26.25 -2.29
N VAL A 46 6.97 -25.50 -1.55
CA VAL A 46 7.23 -24.09 -1.24
C VAL A 46 8.45 -23.97 -0.32
N GLY A 47 8.72 -24.96 0.52
CA GLY A 47 9.82 -24.98 1.49
C GLY A 47 9.46 -24.21 2.76
N ILE A 48 8.24 -24.38 3.26
CA ILE A 48 7.78 -23.86 4.55
C ILE A 48 7.17 -24.99 5.38
N GLU A 49 7.00 -24.74 6.69
CA GLU A 49 6.17 -25.60 7.52
C GLU A 49 4.72 -25.59 7.03
N CYS A 50 4.04 -26.73 7.16
CA CYS A 50 2.64 -26.86 6.75
C CYS A 50 1.77 -25.84 7.51
N PRO A 51 1.12 -24.90 6.82
CA PRO A 51 0.31 -23.90 7.49
C PRO A 51 -0.98 -24.51 8.02
N ARG A 52 -1.49 -23.92 9.10
CA ARG A 52 -2.85 -24.16 9.56
C ARG A 52 -3.85 -23.64 8.54
N ILE A 53 -4.86 -24.42 8.20
CA ILE A 53 -5.95 -23.98 7.34
C ILE A 53 -7.19 -23.69 8.18
N VAL A 54 -7.81 -22.54 7.96
CA VAL A 54 -9.06 -22.13 8.63
C VAL A 54 -10.10 -21.77 7.58
N VAL A 55 -11.28 -22.40 7.65
CA VAL A 55 -12.40 -22.08 6.76
C VAL A 55 -13.39 -21.16 7.47
N VAL A 56 -13.43 -19.90 7.07
CA VAL A 56 -14.32 -18.88 7.63
C VAL A 56 -15.71 -19.03 6.99
N PRO A 57 -16.78 -19.16 7.79
CA PRO A 57 -18.15 -19.38 7.30
C PRO A 57 -18.76 -18.07 6.80
N THR A 58 -18.26 -17.58 5.67
CA THR A 58 -18.69 -16.34 5.05
C THR A 58 -18.87 -16.54 3.55
N PRO A 59 -19.92 -15.96 2.93
CA PRO A 59 -20.14 -16.05 1.50
C PRO A 59 -19.16 -15.19 0.69
N LEU A 60 -18.31 -14.38 1.35
CA LEU A 60 -17.27 -13.64 0.65
C LEU A 60 -16.34 -14.61 -0.08
N VAL A 61 -15.84 -14.22 -1.25
CA VAL A 61 -14.86 -14.99 -2.02
C VAL A 61 -13.48 -14.43 -1.68
N ASN A 62 -12.76 -15.08 -0.76
CA ASN A 62 -11.41 -14.68 -0.41
C ASN A 62 -10.54 -15.84 0.10
N ALA A 63 -9.24 -15.70 -0.09
CA ALA A 63 -8.21 -16.50 0.55
C ALA A 63 -7.10 -15.56 1.03
N ALA A 64 -6.52 -15.83 2.19
CA ALA A 64 -5.47 -14.97 2.75
C ALA A 64 -4.47 -15.77 3.60
N GLY A 65 -3.20 -15.71 3.21
CA GLY A 65 -2.05 -16.16 3.99
C GLY A 65 -1.34 -14.98 4.62
N GLY A 66 -1.42 -14.86 5.96
CA GLY A 66 -0.76 -13.78 6.68
C GLY A 66 0.73 -14.04 6.87
N PRO A 67 1.62 -13.05 6.68
CA PRO A 67 3.02 -13.23 6.96
C PRO A 67 3.25 -13.52 8.45
N GLY A 68 3.95 -14.62 8.76
CA GLY A 68 4.30 -15.02 10.13
C GLY A 68 3.17 -15.66 10.95
N THR A 69 1.96 -15.80 10.41
CA THR A 69 0.85 -16.47 11.13
C THR A 69 0.91 -17.99 11.01
N GLY A 70 1.65 -18.49 10.01
CA GLY A 70 1.60 -19.91 9.62
C GLY A 70 0.17 -20.39 9.37
N THR A 71 -0.73 -19.49 8.99
CA THR A 71 -2.16 -19.76 8.87
C THR A 71 -2.70 -19.18 7.56
N ILE A 72 -3.43 -20.00 6.81
CA ILE A 72 -4.19 -19.60 5.63
C ILE A 72 -5.67 -19.62 5.98
N PHE A 73 -6.34 -18.50 5.73
CA PHE A 73 -7.77 -18.37 5.83
C PHE A 73 -8.40 -18.57 4.46
N LEU A 74 -9.35 -19.49 4.36
CA LEU A 74 -10.21 -19.69 3.20
C LEU A 74 -11.62 -19.29 3.60
N THR A 75 -12.40 -18.72 2.71
CA THR A 75 -13.81 -18.48 2.98
C THR A 75 -14.68 -19.56 2.34
N GLU A 76 -15.85 -19.85 2.92
CA GLU A 76 -16.83 -20.75 2.29
C GLU A 76 -17.24 -20.26 0.90
N GLY A 77 -17.41 -18.95 0.70
CA GLY A 77 -17.69 -18.37 -0.61
C GLY A 77 -16.60 -18.68 -1.64
N PHE A 78 -15.33 -18.68 -1.23
CA PHE A 78 -14.22 -19.06 -2.10
C PHE A 78 -14.28 -20.53 -2.51
N LEU A 79 -14.50 -21.43 -1.55
CA LEU A 79 -14.63 -22.86 -1.82
C LEU A 79 -15.84 -23.16 -2.73
N ASN A 80 -16.96 -22.50 -2.48
CA ASN A 80 -18.17 -22.62 -3.30
C ASN A 80 -17.95 -22.14 -4.74
N MET A 81 -17.23 -21.03 -4.93
CA MET A 81 -16.88 -20.52 -6.27
C MET A 81 -16.04 -21.53 -7.05
N LEU A 82 -15.13 -22.25 -6.39
CA LEU A 82 -14.33 -23.30 -7.01
C LEU A 82 -15.12 -24.62 -7.21
N GLY A 83 -16.39 -24.68 -6.80
CA GLY A 83 -17.17 -25.92 -6.80
C GLY A 83 -16.73 -26.94 -5.75
N GLN A 84 -15.81 -26.56 -4.86
CA GLN A 84 -15.27 -27.39 -3.78
C GLN A 84 -16.25 -27.39 -2.59
N LYS A 85 -17.35 -28.15 -2.72
CA LYS A 85 -18.41 -28.20 -1.70
C LYS A 85 -17.95 -28.79 -0.37
N THR A 86 -16.96 -29.67 -0.38
CA THR A 86 -16.38 -30.29 0.81
C THR A 86 -14.85 -30.35 0.69
N LEU A 87 -14.14 -30.42 1.81
CA LEU A 87 -12.69 -30.63 1.87
C LEU A 87 -12.33 -32.12 2.11
N GLU A 88 -13.28 -33.02 1.90
CA GLU A 88 -13.07 -34.47 2.08
C GLU A 88 -12.21 -35.08 0.96
N THR A 89 -12.19 -34.42 -0.20
CA THR A 89 -11.41 -34.84 -1.37
C THR A 89 -10.12 -34.02 -1.49
N ALA A 90 -9.27 -34.43 -2.44
CA ALA A 90 -8.15 -33.61 -2.86
C ALA A 90 -8.65 -32.22 -3.31
N PRO A 91 -7.87 -31.15 -3.04
CA PRO A 91 -8.18 -29.83 -3.57
C PRO A 91 -8.25 -29.87 -5.09
N ASP A 92 -9.22 -29.16 -5.67
CA ASP A 92 -9.19 -28.86 -7.09
C ASP A 92 -7.89 -28.13 -7.47
N LYS A 93 -7.48 -28.26 -8.72
CA LYS A 93 -6.27 -27.62 -9.25
C LYS A 93 -6.27 -26.11 -8.98
N LYS A 94 -7.39 -25.40 -9.18
CA LYS A 94 -7.48 -23.95 -8.89
C LYS A 94 -7.21 -23.67 -7.41
N LEU A 95 -7.69 -24.51 -6.50
CA LEU A 95 -7.44 -24.38 -5.05
C LEU A 95 -5.98 -24.68 -4.70
N GLU A 96 -5.35 -25.70 -5.30
CA GLU A 96 -3.92 -25.98 -5.11
C GLU A 96 -3.06 -24.76 -5.49
N MET A 97 -3.39 -24.10 -6.61
CA MET A 97 -2.67 -22.91 -7.08
C MET A 97 -2.81 -21.73 -6.12
N VAL A 98 -4.02 -21.50 -5.60
CA VAL A 98 -4.26 -20.44 -4.61
C VAL A 98 -3.54 -20.76 -3.29
N LEU A 99 -3.56 -22.00 -2.83
CA LEU A 99 -2.79 -22.40 -1.64
C LEU A 99 -1.29 -22.16 -1.83
N ALA A 100 -0.74 -22.52 -2.99
CA ALA A 100 0.66 -22.24 -3.31
C ALA A 100 0.97 -20.72 -3.34
N HIS A 101 0.04 -19.91 -3.85
CA HIS A 101 0.14 -18.45 -3.82
C HIS A 101 0.18 -17.92 -2.38
N GLU A 102 -0.78 -18.28 -1.55
CA GLU A 102 -0.85 -17.83 -0.15
C GLU A 102 0.34 -18.33 0.69
N MET A 103 0.80 -19.56 0.45
CA MET A 103 2.02 -20.08 1.07
C MET A 103 3.27 -19.31 0.64
N SER A 104 3.31 -18.80 -0.59
CA SER A 104 4.40 -17.94 -1.03
C SER A 104 4.44 -16.62 -0.25
N HIS A 105 3.29 -16.08 0.16
CA HIS A 105 3.23 -14.91 1.04
C HIS A 105 3.78 -15.23 2.44
N ILE A 106 3.42 -16.39 2.98
CA ILE A 106 3.97 -16.88 4.26
C ILE A 106 5.49 -17.03 4.18
N LYS A 107 6.00 -17.63 3.09
CA LYS A 107 7.44 -17.83 2.85
C LYS A 107 8.20 -16.52 2.74
N ASP A 108 7.70 -15.61 1.91
CA ASP A 108 8.41 -14.35 1.62
C ASP A 108 8.38 -13.38 2.81
N GLY A 109 7.50 -13.60 3.78
CA GLY A 109 7.60 -13.16 5.16
C GLY A 109 7.43 -11.66 5.42
N ALA A 110 6.98 -11.35 6.65
CA ALA A 110 6.62 -10.03 7.17
C ALA A 110 7.68 -8.94 6.97
N GLY A 111 8.96 -9.30 6.81
CA GLY A 111 10.07 -8.36 6.72
C GLY A 111 9.94 -7.36 5.57
N LYS A 112 9.36 -7.76 4.43
CA LYS A 112 9.16 -6.84 3.28
C LYS A 112 8.00 -5.88 3.52
N MET A 113 6.93 -6.34 4.15
CA MET A 113 5.79 -5.53 4.55
C MET A 113 6.17 -4.56 5.67
N LEU A 114 6.93 -5.03 6.67
CA LEU A 114 7.52 -4.20 7.72
C LEU A 114 8.45 -3.15 7.11
N ALA A 115 9.36 -3.54 6.21
CA ALA A 115 10.22 -2.57 5.53
C ALA A 115 9.38 -1.52 4.79
N GLY A 116 8.38 -1.92 4.00
CA GLY A 116 7.49 -0.99 3.30
C GLY A 116 6.66 -0.10 4.23
N MET A 117 6.31 -0.59 5.43
CA MET A 117 5.59 0.16 6.46
C MET A 117 6.47 1.15 7.19
N TYR A 118 7.66 0.73 7.61
CA TYR A 118 8.53 1.51 8.49
C TYR A 118 9.49 2.42 7.71
N LEU A 119 9.86 2.11 6.46
CA LEU A 119 10.72 3.00 5.66
C LEU A 119 10.14 4.41 5.53
N PRO A 120 8.84 4.60 5.22
CA PRO A 120 8.23 5.92 5.16
C PRO A 120 8.33 6.67 6.49
N TRP A 121 8.10 5.98 7.61
CA TRP A 121 8.21 6.55 8.95
C TRP A 121 9.65 6.92 9.33
N MET A 122 10.65 6.16 8.85
CA MET A 122 12.07 6.48 9.05
C MET A 122 12.58 7.54 8.08
N ALA A 123 12.00 7.64 6.89
CA ALA A 123 12.35 8.64 5.88
C ALA A 123 11.82 10.03 6.24
N LEU A 124 10.67 10.12 6.92
CA LEU A 124 10.08 11.37 7.37
C LEU A 124 11.02 12.23 8.23
N PRO A 125 11.65 11.70 9.31
CA PRO A 125 12.63 12.43 10.10
C PRO A 125 13.86 12.87 9.29
N VAL A 126 14.36 12.02 8.38
CA VAL A 126 15.53 12.33 7.55
C VAL A 126 15.20 13.44 6.55
N ALA A 127 14.04 13.37 5.90
CA ALA A 127 13.56 14.42 5.00
C ALA A 127 13.30 15.73 5.76
N GLY A 128 12.73 15.65 6.97
CA GLY A 128 12.57 16.79 7.87
C GLY A 128 13.90 17.43 8.24
N ALA A 129 14.89 16.63 8.65
CA ALA A 129 16.23 17.11 8.99
C ALA A 129 16.95 17.73 7.78
N ALA A 130 16.83 17.11 6.59
CA ALA A 130 17.38 17.66 5.36
C ALA A 130 16.71 18.99 4.97
N ALA A 131 15.39 19.10 5.13
CA ALA A 131 14.67 20.35 4.91
C ALA A 131 15.11 21.45 5.88
N VAL A 132 15.31 21.12 7.17
CA VAL A 132 15.87 22.04 8.18
C VAL A 132 17.29 22.47 7.83
N TYR A 133 18.15 21.54 7.43
CA TYR A 133 19.52 21.85 7.02
C TYR A 133 19.57 22.75 5.78
N LEU A 134 18.79 22.43 4.74
CA LEU A 134 18.71 23.24 3.53
C LEU A 134 18.13 24.63 3.84
N TYR A 135 17.17 24.69 4.75
CA TYR A 135 16.60 25.95 5.23
C TYR A 135 17.64 26.81 5.92
N ASP A 136 18.32 26.27 6.94
CA ASP A 136 19.36 26.97 7.67
C ASP A 136 20.51 27.39 6.74
N LYS A 137 20.89 26.58 5.76
CA LYS A 137 21.88 26.96 4.74
C LYS A 137 21.38 28.10 3.85
N MET A 138 20.14 28.05 3.35
CA MET A 138 19.55 29.13 2.57
C MET A 138 19.44 30.42 3.38
N HIS A 139 19.05 30.32 4.66
CA HIS A 139 18.94 31.46 5.56
C HIS A 139 20.29 32.02 5.92
N ARG A 140 21.32 31.21 6.19
CA ARG A 140 22.69 31.74 6.36
C ARG A 140 23.22 32.44 5.11
N HIS A 141 22.68 32.14 3.92
CA HIS A 141 22.95 32.89 2.69
C HIS A 141 22.00 34.09 2.48
N HIS A 142 20.86 34.18 3.17
CA HIS A 142 19.91 35.29 3.08
C HIS A 142 20.07 36.32 4.21
N ASP A 143 20.46 35.87 5.41
CA ASP A 143 20.96 36.63 6.57
C ASP A 143 22.39 37.13 6.37
N ALA A 144 23.02 36.78 5.25
CA ALA A 144 24.13 37.55 4.71
C ALA A 144 23.62 38.91 4.17
N GLY A 145 22.87 39.68 4.96
CA GLY A 145 22.76 41.14 4.90
C GLY A 145 22.31 41.79 3.59
N GLU A 146 22.12 41.09 2.49
CA GLU A 146 22.27 41.71 1.18
C GLU A 146 20.99 42.38 0.71
N VAL A 147 19.78 41.94 1.05
CA VAL A 147 18.59 42.63 0.48
C VAL A 147 18.25 43.93 1.22
N CYS A 148 18.46 43.98 2.54
CA CYS A 148 18.30 45.22 3.31
C CYS A 148 19.54 46.10 3.17
N GLN A 149 20.77 45.54 3.17
CA GLN A 149 21.95 46.33 2.86
C GLN A 149 22.04 46.70 1.38
N ILE A 150 21.50 46.01 0.38
CA ILE A 150 21.57 46.46 -1.03
C ILE A 150 20.54 47.57 -1.28
N LYS A 151 19.36 47.55 -0.64
CA LYS A 151 18.45 48.71 -0.72
C LYS A 151 18.98 49.90 0.07
N LEU A 152 19.56 49.67 1.25
CA LEU A 152 20.21 50.71 2.04
C LEU A 152 21.49 51.19 1.35
N LYS A 153 22.28 50.32 0.72
CA LYS A 153 23.54 50.62 0.02
C LYS A 153 23.29 51.27 -1.33
N ARG A 154 22.22 50.92 -2.06
CA ARG A 154 21.77 51.71 -3.23
C ARG A 154 21.22 53.07 -2.84
N ALA A 155 20.61 53.21 -1.65
CA ALA A 155 20.27 54.51 -1.11
C ALA A 155 21.55 55.27 -0.69
N LEU A 156 22.46 54.65 0.07
CA LEU A 156 23.77 55.20 0.50
C LEU A 156 24.68 55.57 -0.69
N GLU A 157 24.65 54.84 -1.81
CA GLU A 157 25.44 55.12 -3.02
C GLU A 157 24.88 56.30 -3.84
N GLN A 158 23.64 56.72 -3.58
CA GLN A 158 22.98 57.87 -4.22
C GLN A 158 22.81 59.08 -3.27
N THR A 159 23.23 58.94 -2.03
CA THR A 159 23.01 59.91 -0.95
C THR A 159 24.37 60.34 -0.41
N THR A 160 24.56 61.64 -0.21
CA THR A 160 25.83 62.17 0.31
C THR A 160 26.05 61.74 1.76
N GLN A 161 27.30 61.62 2.20
CA GLN A 161 27.63 61.22 3.58
C GLN A 161 26.94 62.11 4.64
N GLU A 162 26.69 63.38 4.29
CA GLU A 162 26.01 64.37 5.13
C GLU A 162 24.51 64.09 5.31
N GLU A 163 23.83 63.59 4.28
CA GLU A 163 22.41 63.18 4.36
C GLU A 163 22.24 61.87 5.16
N LEU A 164 23.27 61.01 5.15
CA LEU A 164 23.28 59.76 5.91
C LEU A 164 23.48 59.99 7.40
N ASP A 165 24.41 60.87 7.75
CA ASP A 165 24.60 61.30 9.14
C ASP A 165 23.32 62.04 9.63
N GLY A 166 22.66 62.84 8.78
CA GLY A 166 21.38 63.46 9.08
C GLY A 166 20.20 62.50 9.30
N LEU A 167 20.08 61.42 8.52
CA LEU A 167 19.04 60.41 8.71
C LEU A 167 19.27 59.56 9.97
N ARG A 168 20.52 59.25 10.27
CA ARG A 168 20.89 58.56 11.51
C ARG A 168 20.65 59.44 12.73
N ASP A 169 21.02 60.71 12.65
CA ASP A 169 20.75 61.68 13.72
C ASP A 169 19.25 61.93 13.91
N GLN A 170 18.43 61.91 12.85
CA GLN A 170 16.96 61.97 12.96
C GLN A 170 16.36 60.70 13.60
N TYR A 171 16.94 59.53 13.31
CA TYR A 171 16.55 58.27 13.92
C TYR A 171 16.94 58.20 15.40
N GLU A 172 18.12 58.70 15.75
CA GLU A 172 18.62 58.75 17.13
C GLU A 172 17.95 59.87 17.96
N ALA A 173 17.61 61.01 17.35
CA ALA A 173 16.95 62.15 18.00
C ALA A 173 15.43 62.01 18.09
N GLY A 174 14.81 61.24 17.18
CA GLY A 174 13.36 61.04 17.09
C GLY A 174 12.95 59.62 17.42
N LYS A 175 12.93 59.27 18.72
CA LYS A 175 12.11 58.16 19.23
C LYS A 175 10.62 58.49 19.11
N ASP A 176 10.14 58.73 17.89
CA ASP A 176 8.73 58.93 17.64
C ASP A 176 8.04 57.56 17.73
N ALA A 177 7.04 57.44 18.59
CA ALA A 177 6.34 56.18 18.86
C ALA A 177 5.77 55.55 17.58
N ALA A 178 5.51 56.37 16.55
CA ALA A 178 5.09 55.92 15.23
C ALA A 178 6.19 55.12 14.47
N CYS A 179 7.46 55.52 14.58
CA CYS A 179 8.58 54.82 13.94
C CYS A 179 8.89 53.50 14.67
N GLU A 180 8.87 53.51 16.01
CA GLU A 180 9.04 52.28 16.81
C GLU A 180 7.91 51.28 16.55
N LYS A 181 6.65 51.76 16.41
CA LYS A 181 5.51 50.92 16.05
C LYS A 181 5.68 50.33 14.64
N HIS A 182 6.05 51.15 13.65
CA HIS A 182 6.26 50.68 12.28
C HIS A 182 7.38 49.63 12.19
N TRP A 183 8.47 49.83 12.93
CA TRP A 183 9.55 48.83 13.04
C TRP A 183 9.06 47.51 13.64
N LYS A 184 8.31 47.55 14.75
CA LYS A 184 7.73 46.36 15.38
C LYS A 184 6.72 45.65 14.46
N ASP A 185 5.90 46.40 13.72
CA ASP A 185 4.96 45.85 12.75
C ASP A 185 5.72 45.15 11.60
N CYS A 186 6.86 45.70 11.14
CA CYS A 186 7.74 45.06 10.17
C CYS A 186 8.42 43.79 10.71
N GLU A 187 8.97 43.82 11.93
CA GLU A 187 9.54 42.63 12.59
C GLU A 187 8.50 41.52 12.73
N GLN A 188 7.28 41.89 13.15
CA GLN A 188 6.19 40.94 13.29
C GLN A 188 5.77 40.37 11.92
N ALA A 189 5.64 41.20 10.88
CA ALA A 189 5.34 40.74 9.53
C ALA A 189 6.42 39.79 8.97
N LEU A 190 7.70 40.08 9.20
CA LEU A 190 8.81 39.19 8.86
C LEU A 190 8.74 37.87 9.65
N ALA A 191 8.42 37.91 10.94
CA ALA A 191 8.24 36.71 11.76
C ALA A 191 7.07 35.84 11.27
N TRP A 192 5.95 36.44 10.86
CA TRP A 192 4.81 35.74 10.26
C TRP A 192 5.15 35.12 8.91
N GLN A 193 5.82 35.87 8.03
CA GLN A 193 6.28 35.36 6.74
C GLN A 193 7.23 34.18 6.93
N HIS A 194 8.14 34.27 7.90
CA HIS A 194 9.03 33.20 8.29
C HIS A 194 8.26 31.97 8.79
N GLN A 195 7.33 32.12 9.74
CA GLN A 195 6.52 31.00 10.25
C GLN A 195 5.68 30.32 9.15
N LEU A 196 5.06 31.09 8.25
CA LEU A 196 4.28 30.56 7.14
C LEU A 196 5.16 29.81 6.14
N TRP A 197 6.36 30.31 5.86
CA TRP A 197 7.25 29.69 4.90
C TRP A 197 7.92 28.43 5.46
N THR A 198 8.36 28.47 6.73
CA THR A 198 8.91 27.29 7.41
C THR A 198 7.82 26.23 7.62
N GLY A 199 6.62 26.63 8.05
CA GLY A 199 5.46 25.74 8.17
C GLY A 199 5.04 25.11 6.84
N GLY A 200 4.97 25.90 5.76
CA GLY A 200 4.64 25.42 4.42
C GLY A 200 5.64 24.39 3.89
N LYS A 201 6.94 24.56 4.19
CA LYS A 201 7.99 23.61 3.80
C LYS A 201 7.93 22.29 4.56
N TYR A 202 7.66 22.32 5.86
CA TYR A 202 7.45 21.09 6.64
C TYR A 202 6.24 20.31 6.11
N LEU A 203 5.15 21.01 5.77
CA LEU A 203 3.97 20.39 5.18
C LEU A 203 4.27 19.80 3.80
N ALA A 204 5.03 20.49 2.95
CA ALA A 204 5.44 19.96 1.65
C ALA A 204 6.37 18.73 1.78
N GLY A 205 7.34 18.76 2.71
CA GLY A 205 8.22 17.62 3.00
C GLY A 205 7.45 16.42 3.56
N ALA A 206 6.50 16.66 4.48
CA ALA A 206 5.62 15.62 5.00
C ALA A 206 4.73 15.02 3.90
N ALA A 207 4.16 15.86 3.02
CA ALA A 207 3.34 15.41 1.90
C ALA A 207 4.13 14.56 0.90
N LEU A 208 5.38 14.95 0.57
CA LEU A 208 6.27 14.17 -0.29
C LEU A 208 6.71 12.87 0.36
N GLY A 209 7.04 12.89 1.65
CA GLY A 209 7.42 11.69 2.41
C GLY A 209 6.29 10.67 2.50
N LEU A 210 5.07 11.13 2.83
CA LEU A 210 3.88 10.29 2.86
C LEU A 210 3.51 9.78 1.45
N GLY A 211 3.49 10.66 0.45
CA GLY A 211 3.15 10.29 -0.93
C GLY A 211 4.15 9.29 -1.54
N GLY A 212 5.45 9.56 -1.42
CA GLY A 212 6.50 8.66 -1.88
C GLY A 212 6.50 7.32 -1.14
N GLY A 213 6.28 7.35 0.18
CA GLY A 213 6.14 6.15 1.00
C GLY A 213 4.96 5.26 0.57
N LEU A 214 3.80 5.87 0.32
CA LEU A 214 2.61 5.16 -0.17
C LEU A 214 2.81 4.57 -1.57
N MET A 215 3.51 5.26 -2.47
CA MET A 215 3.84 4.71 -3.79
C MET A 215 4.80 3.53 -3.69
N LEU A 216 5.82 3.63 -2.85
CA LEU A 216 6.78 2.56 -2.62
C LEU A 216 6.10 1.33 -2.00
N SER A 217 5.27 1.50 -0.97
CA SER A 217 4.55 0.40 -0.34
C SER A 217 3.64 -0.31 -1.34
N ARG A 218 2.89 0.43 -2.17
CA ARG A 218 2.07 -0.13 -3.25
C ARG A 218 2.92 -0.89 -4.27
N HIS A 219 4.07 -0.36 -4.67
CA HIS A 219 4.98 -1.04 -5.60
C HIS A 219 5.53 -2.34 -5.01
N LEU A 220 5.93 -2.34 -3.74
CA LEU A 220 6.44 -3.52 -3.04
C LEU A 220 5.36 -4.59 -2.87
N ALA A 221 4.13 -4.20 -2.53
CA ALA A 221 2.97 -5.09 -2.43
C ALA A 221 2.65 -5.75 -3.77
N ARG A 222 2.52 -4.96 -4.85
CA ARG A 222 2.31 -5.48 -6.21
C ARG A 222 3.41 -6.43 -6.65
N SER A 223 4.66 -6.10 -6.30
CA SER A 223 5.81 -6.96 -6.59
C SER A 223 5.77 -8.27 -5.80
N ALA A 224 5.21 -8.27 -4.59
CA ALA A 224 5.01 -9.48 -3.78
C ALA A 224 3.95 -10.38 -4.42
N GLU A 225 2.82 -9.82 -4.85
CA GLU A 225 1.78 -10.54 -5.59
C GLU A 225 2.34 -11.24 -6.83
N PHE A 226 3.09 -10.53 -7.67
CA PHE A 226 3.68 -11.16 -8.85
C PHE A 226 4.73 -12.22 -8.51
N ARG A 227 5.41 -12.13 -7.36
CA ARG A 227 6.31 -13.21 -6.91
C ARG A 227 5.53 -14.43 -6.47
N ALA A 228 4.46 -14.23 -5.70
CA ALA A 228 3.56 -15.29 -5.28
C ALA A 228 2.89 -15.98 -6.47
N ASP A 229 2.45 -15.22 -7.49
CA ASP A 229 1.94 -15.75 -8.76
C ASP A 229 2.96 -16.65 -9.46
N ARG A 230 4.22 -16.19 -9.57
CA ARG A 230 5.29 -17.00 -10.18
C ARG A 230 5.58 -18.26 -9.38
N MET A 231 5.52 -18.18 -8.06
CA MET A 231 5.73 -19.34 -7.19
C MET A 231 4.62 -20.37 -7.38
N ALA A 232 3.37 -19.92 -7.38
CA ALA A 232 2.22 -20.76 -7.66
C ALA A 232 2.36 -21.46 -9.02
N ILE A 233 2.75 -20.74 -10.08
CA ILE A 233 2.98 -21.31 -11.41
C ILE A 233 4.12 -22.34 -11.43
N LYS A 234 5.20 -22.10 -10.68
CA LYS A 234 6.36 -23.03 -10.62
C LYS A 234 6.04 -24.35 -9.92
N ILE A 235 5.26 -24.26 -8.85
CA ILE A 235 4.99 -25.39 -7.94
C ILE A 235 3.72 -26.13 -8.36
N GLY A 236 2.77 -25.37 -8.85
CA GLY A 236 1.49 -25.81 -9.32
C GLY A 236 1.58 -26.81 -10.45
N ARG A 237 0.61 -27.72 -10.48
CA ARG A 237 0.48 -28.72 -11.55
C ARG A 237 -0.24 -28.19 -12.78
N ASP A 238 -0.92 -27.05 -12.67
CA ASP A 238 -1.75 -26.51 -13.73
C ASP A 238 -1.76 -24.97 -13.73
N ALA A 239 -0.77 -24.39 -14.41
CA ALA A 239 -0.63 -22.95 -14.52
C ALA A 239 -1.78 -22.30 -15.30
N GLU A 240 -2.37 -23.00 -16.27
CA GLU A 240 -3.51 -22.49 -17.04
C GLU A 240 -4.77 -22.43 -16.15
N ALA A 241 -5.02 -23.42 -15.31
CA ALA A 241 -6.12 -23.38 -14.35
C ALA A 241 -6.01 -22.17 -13.39
N TYR A 242 -4.80 -21.78 -12.99
CA TYR A 242 -4.59 -20.57 -12.20
C TYR A 242 -4.87 -19.28 -12.97
N ILE A 243 -4.46 -19.22 -14.23
CA ILE A 243 -4.73 -18.06 -15.08
C ILE A 243 -6.24 -17.94 -15.33
N GLU A 244 -6.91 -19.06 -15.61
CA GLU A 244 -8.37 -19.13 -15.75
C GLU A 244 -9.06 -18.67 -14.46
N PHE A 245 -8.57 -19.07 -13.29
CA PHE A 245 -9.07 -18.57 -12.01
C PHE A 245 -8.94 -17.04 -11.88
N LEU A 246 -7.82 -16.44 -12.28
CA LEU A 246 -7.64 -14.97 -12.26
C LEU A 246 -8.57 -14.26 -13.27
N GLU A 247 -8.82 -14.88 -14.42
CA GLU A 247 -9.76 -14.39 -15.44
C GLU A 247 -11.22 -14.51 -14.94
N ASP A 248 -11.58 -15.61 -14.28
CA ASP A 248 -12.89 -15.81 -13.64
C ASP A 248 -13.12 -14.79 -12.52
N ALA A 249 -12.12 -14.55 -11.67
CA ALA A 249 -12.16 -13.54 -10.63
C ALA A 249 -12.35 -12.14 -11.23
N THR A 250 -11.66 -11.82 -12.33
CA THR A 250 -11.84 -10.57 -13.09
C THR A 250 -13.30 -10.40 -13.52
N ARG A 251 -13.90 -11.45 -14.10
CA ARG A 251 -15.28 -11.41 -14.58
C ARG A 251 -16.25 -11.15 -13.43
N GLN A 252 -16.08 -11.84 -12.31
CA GLN A 252 -16.93 -11.66 -11.13
C GLN A 252 -16.82 -10.25 -10.53
N LEU A 253 -15.61 -9.68 -10.47
CA LEU A 253 -15.40 -8.29 -10.04
C LEU A 253 -16.10 -7.30 -10.99
N SER A 254 -16.03 -7.55 -12.30
CA SER A 254 -16.74 -6.74 -13.30
C SER A 254 -18.26 -6.82 -13.13
N GLU A 255 -18.81 -8.02 -12.90
CA GLU A 255 -20.24 -8.22 -12.64
C GLU A 255 -20.71 -7.49 -11.37
N LEU A 256 -19.91 -7.56 -10.30
CA LEU A 256 -20.14 -6.82 -9.06
C LEU A 256 -20.10 -5.31 -9.29
N TRP A 257 -19.13 -4.81 -10.06
CA TRP A 257 -19.05 -3.39 -10.46
C TRP A 257 -20.32 -2.95 -11.21
N HIS A 258 -20.78 -3.74 -12.18
CA HIS A 258 -22.00 -3.43 -12.93
C HIS A 258 -23.26 -3.49 -12.07
N GLU A 259 -23.37 -4.45 -11.15
CA GLU A 259 -24.49 -4.54 -10.21
C GLU A 259 -24.53 -3.32 -9.26
N THR A 260 -23.38 -2.92 -8.71
CA THR A 260 -23.26 -1.73 -7.86
C THR A 260 -23.67 -0.47 -8.62
N ASN A 261 -23.21 -0.30 -9.86
CA ASN A 261 -23.61 0.83 -10.69
C ASN A 261 -25.11 0.85 -11.02
N ARG A 262 -25.74 -0.32 -11.23
CA ARG A 262 -27.18 -0.42 -11.44
C ARG A 262 -28.00 -0.04 -10.21
N ARG A 263 -27.48 -0.29 -9.00
CA ARG A 263 -28.16 0.02 -7.73
C ARG A 263 -28.06 1.48 -7.32
N ALA A 264 -27.11 2.23 -7.86
CA ALA A 264 -26.94 3.66 -7.61
C ALA A 264 -27.05 4.52 -8.90
N PRO A 265 -28.17 4.47 -9.64
CA PRO A 265 -28.37 5.24 -10.87
C PRO A 265 -28.67 6.71 -10.52
N GLY A 266 -27.65 7.44 -10.09
CA GLY A 266 -27.79 8.84 -9.67
C GLY A 266 -26.66 9.36 -8.77
N GLY A 267 -25.83 8.48 -8.20
CA GLY A 267 -24.64 8.91 -7.46
C GLY A 267 -23.64 9.63 -8.37
N SER A 268 -22.84 10.55 -7.83
CA SER A 268 -21.70 11.10 -8.57
C SER A 268 -20.72 9.97 -8.97
N PHE A 269 -19.89 10.15 -10.00
CA PHE A 269 -18.85 9.16 -10.35
C PHE A 269 -17.95 8.86 -9.14
N SER A 270 -17.60 9.89 -8.37
CA SER A 270 -16.89 9.75 -7.09
C SER A 270 -17.66 8.91 -6.07
N GLN A 271 -18.98 9.04 -5.96
CA GLN A 271 -19.79 8.19 -5.08
C GLN A 271 -19.85 6.75 -5.56
N ARG A 272 -20.01 6.49 -6.85
CA ARG A 272 -20.03 5.11 -7.37
C ARG A 272 -18.67 4.43 -7.25
N VAL A 273 -17.59 5.17 -7.51
CA VAL A 273 -16.22 4.72 -7.24
C VAL A 273 -16.05 4.50 -5.74
N GLN A 274 -16.50 5.42 -4.88
CA GLN A 274 -16.41 5.26 -3.43
C GLN A 274 -17.26 4.08 -2.93
N ASP A 275 -18.43 3.81 -3.48
CA ASP A 275 -19.30 2.70 -3.09
C ASP A 275 -18.71 1.36 -3.53
N PHE A 276 -18.15 1.29 -4.75
CA PHE A 276 -17.42 0.12 -5.22
C PHE A 276 -16.12 -0.08 -4.45
N VAL A 277 -15.32 0.97 -4.30
CA VAL A 277 -14.08 0.97 -3.53
C VAL A 277 -14.39 0.71 -2.07
N GLU A 278 -15.52 1.12 -1.52
CA GLU A 278 -15.94 0.70 -0.18
C GLU A 278 -16.43 -0.74 -0.17
N THR A 279 -16.97 -1.28 -1.26
CA THR A 279 -17.35 -2.70 -1.35
C THR A 279 -16.08 -3.57 -1.41
N GLU A 280 -15.10 -3.21 -2.24
CA GLU A 280 -13.79 -3.85 -2.33
C GLU A 280 -12.89 -3.57 -1.13
N LEU A 281 -12.73 -2.30 -0.71
CA LEU A 281 -11.99 -1.95 0.49
C LEU A 281 -12.70 -2.45 1.72
N LYS A 282 -14.02 -2.70 1.79
CA LYS A 282 -14.59 -3.42 2.94
C LYS A 282 -14.09 -4.86 2.93
N LEU A 283 -14.17 -5.57 1.80
CA LEU A 283 -13.55 -6.90 1.63
C LEU A 283 -12.04 -6.95 1.97
N ILE A 284 -11.34 -5.82 1.84
CA ILE A 284 -9.88 -5.68 1.99
C ILE A 284 -9.52 -4.73 3.18
N LYS A 285 -10.44 -4.37 4.11
CA LYS A 285 -10.30 -3.10 4.91
C LYS A 285 -9.22 -3.04 5.97
N ASN A 286 -8.39 -4.06 6.13
CA ASN A 286 -7.14 -3.93 6.88
C ASN A 286 -5.90 -3.69 6.00
N ASP A 287 -6.07 -3.53 4.68
CA ASP A 287 -4.99 -3.47 3.70
C ASP A 287 -4.89 -2.12 2.98
N THR A 288 -4.89 -1.03 3.75
CA THR A 288 -4.40 0.29 3.26
C THR A 288 -2.92 0.26 2.82
N MET A 289 -2.28 -0.90 2.92
CA MET A 289 -0.88 -1.17 2.68
C MET A 289 -0.63 -2.19 1.55
N HIS A 290 -1.66 -2.88 1.03
CA HIS A 290 -1.53 -3.88 -0.05
C HIS A 290 -2.55 -3.63 -1.18
N ALA A 291 -2.16 -2.80 -2.14
CA ALA A 291 -2.88 -2.73 -3.41
C ALA A 291 -2.51 -3.94 -4.27
N HIS A 292 -3.20 -5.07 -4.08
CA HIS A 292 -3.13 -6.20 -5.00
C HIS A 292 -3.31 -5.67 -6.44
N PRO A 293 -2.45 -6.06 -7.41
CA PRO A 293 -2.74 -5.77 -8.80
C PRO A 293 -4.07 -6.37 -9.20
N HIS A 294 -4.77 -5.72 -10.13
CA HIS A 294 -6.06 -6.19 -10.61
C HIS A 294 -5.92 -7.63 -11.16
N PRO A 295 -6.88 -8.55 -10.95
CA PRO A 295 -6.70 -9.94 -11.37
C PRO A 295 -6.39 -10.10 -12.87
N SER A 296 -6.94 -9.25 -13.75
CA SER A 296 -6.60 -9.26 -15.18
C SER A 296 -5.14 -8.89 -15.46
N GLU A 297 -4.57 -7.96 -14.70
CA GLU A 297 -3.15 -7.63 -14.79
C GLU A 297 -2.30 -8.81 -14.33
N ARG A 298 -2.69 -9.46 -13.22
CA ARG A 298 -2.02 -10.67 -12.72
C ARG A 298 -2.09 -11.80 -13.75
N ALA A 299 -3.23 -12.01 -14.40
CA ALA A 299 -3.40 -13.02 -15.45
C ALA A 299 -2.44 -12.78 -16.63
N VAL A 300 -2.29 -11.53 -17.10
CA VAL A 300 -1.33 -11.17 -18.15
C VAL A 300 0.11 -11.49 -17.73
N HIS A 301 0.50 -11.11 -16.50
CA HIS A 301 1.84 -11.39 -15.98
C HIS A 301 2.10 -12.89 -15.77
N ALA A 302 1.10 -13.63 -15.27
CA ALA A 302 1.13 -15.08 -15.11
C ALA A 302 1.34 -15.78 -16.46
N ARG A 303 0.55 -15.43 -17.48
CA ARG A 303 0.67 -15.99 -18.83
C ARG A 303 2.02 -15.67 -19.48
N ALA A 304 2.48 -14.43 -19.34
CA ALA A 304 3.81 -14.05 -19.82
C ALA A 304 4.94 -14.84 -19.14
N TYR A 305 4.79 -15.15 -17.84
CA TYR A 305 5.75 -15.96 -17.11
C TYR A 305 5.72 -17.43 -17.54
N LEU A 306 4.53 -18.03 -17.67
CA LEU A 306 4.35 -19.40 -18.16
C LEU A 306 4.98 -19.58 -19.55
N ASN A 307 4.72 -18.66 -20.48
CA ASN A 307 5.31 -18.70 -21.82
C ASN A 307 6.85 -18.71 -21.79
N ARG A 308 7.47 -17.97 -20.86
CA ARG A 308 8.94 -17.99 -20.69
C ARG A 308 9.45 -19.33 -20.18
N LEU A 309 8.71 -19.98 -19.27
CA LEU A 309 9.06 -21.32 -18.78
C LEU A 309 9.00 -22.34 -19.92
N LEU A 310 7.93 -22.32 -20.71
CA LEU A 310 7.76 -23.21 -21.86
C LEU A 310 8.85 -22.99 -22.92
N GLN A 311 9.20 -21.75 -23.22
CA GLN A 311 10.31 -21.43 -24.13
C GLN A 311 11.66 -21.92 -23.60
N ALA A 312 11.91 -21.76 -22.29
CA ALA A 312 13.15 -22.25 -21.67
C ALA A 312 13.23 -23.79 -21.71
N GLU A 313 12.12 -24.49 -21.45
CA GLU A 313 12.04 -25.95 -21.54
C GLU A 313 12.30 -26.45 -22.96
N GLN A 314 11.69 -25.80 -23.97
CA GLN A 314 11.94 -26.09 -25.39
C GLN A 314 13.40 -25.90 -25.78
N ALA A 315 14.07 -24.87 -25.24
CA ALA A 315 15.48 -24.63 -25.51
C ALA A 315 16.40 -25.70 -24.89
N ILE A 316 16.00 -26.30 -23.77
CA ILE A 316 16.77 -27.36 -23.09
C ILE A 316 16.54 -28.73 -23.77
N HIS A 317 15.32 -28.98 -24.28
CA HIS A 317 14.92 -30.27 -24.84
C HIS A 317 14.43 -30.16 -26.30
N PRO A 318 15.25 -29.72 -27.27
CA PRO A 318 14.81 -29.48 -28.64
C PRO A 318 14.39 -30.76 -29.39
N ALA A 319 14.84 -31.94 -28.93
CA ALA A 319 14.64 -33.23 -29.61
C ALA A 319 13.42 -34.03 -29.12
N ALA A 320 12.70 -33.58 -28.09
CA ALA A 320 11.55 -34.32 -27.53
C ALA A 320 10.20 -33.98 -28.20
N ILE A 321 10.21 -33.16 -29.26
CA ILE A 321 9.01 -32.62 -29.93
C ILE A 321 8.89 -33.13 -31.40
N LEU A 322 9.75 -34.07 -31.81
CA LEU A 322 9.61 -34.81 -33.07
C LEU A 322 9.10 -36.23 -32.81
#